data_AF-A0A602Z8M9-F1
#
_entry.id   AF-A0A602Z8M9-F1
#
_cell.length_a   1.000
_cell.length_b   1.000
_cell.length_c   1.000
_cell.angle_alpha   90.00
_cell.angle_beta   90.00
_cell.angle_gamma   90.00
#
_symmetry.space_group_name_H-M   'P 1'
#
loop_
_entity.id
_entity.type
_entity.pdbx_description
1 polymer ?
#
loop_
_entity_poly.entity_id
_entity_poly.type
_entity_poly.pdbx_seq_one_letter_code
_entity_poly.pdbx_strand_id
1 'polypeptide(L)'
;MLSLYNKIEPYIGLTQDKARNKLKETPLNLTPSEIQALTDAMINDRINSMIKLYNADTKGVPFDRIPYNTRTAIIDLFYQYTAGASASNHGAPNAWGFILNNDWNGLHTELLNFGDSHTGRRKREAGLVQSDIDTNQFIYRLIK
;
A
#
# COMPACT_ATOMS: atom_id res chain seq x y z
N MET A 1 3.66 10.61 31.94
CA MET A 1 3.49 9.66 30.83
C MET A 1 4.75 9.66 29.99
N LEU A 2 5.26 8.49 29.57
CA LEU A 2 6.35 8.42 28.59
C LEU A 2 5.83 8.86 27.21
N SER A 3 6.65 9.56 26.43
CA SER A 3 6.33 9.87 25.03
C SER A 3 6.35 8.59 24.18
N LEU A 4 5.71 8.63 23.00
CA LEU A 4 5.77 7.52 22.04
C LEU A 4 7.22 7.13 21.70
N TYR A 5 8.09 8.12 21.49
CA TYR A 5 9.52 7.90 21.26
C TYR A 5 10.16 7.08 22.39
N ASN A 6 9.96 7.47 23.65
CA ASN A 6 10.54 6.76 24.80
C ASN A 6 10.06 5.31 24.90
N LYS A 7 8.85 5.01 24.40
CA LYS A 7 8.32 3.64 24.37
C LYS A 7 8.97 2.79 23.28
N ILE A 8 9.31 3.36 22.12
CA ILE A 8 9.86 2.62 20.98
C ILE A 8 11.39 2.61 20.92
N GLU A 9 12.06 3.59 21.54
CA GLU A 9 13.52 3.74 21.54
C GLU A 9 14.28 2.44 21.89
N PRO A 10 13.86 1.64 22.91
CA PRO A 10 14.56 0.40 23.26
C PRO A 10 14.54 -0.69 22.18
N TYR A 11 13.72 -0.53 21.13
CA TYR A 11 13.53 -1.51 20.06
C TYR A 11 14.17 -1.08 18.74
N ILE A 12 14.58 0.19 18.62
CA ILE A 12 15.17 0.74 17.40
C ILE A 12 16.51 0.06 17.10
N GLY A 13 16.72 -0.33 15.84
CA GLY A 13 17.96 -0.98 15.38
C GLY A 13 18.09 -2.47 15.79
N LEU A 14 17.16 -3.00 16.59
CA LEU A 14 17.13 -4.42 16.90
C LEU A 14 16.53 -5.21 15.74
N THR A 15 17.19 -6.30 15.37
CA THR A 15 16.74 -7.19 14.29
C THR A 15 16.85 -8.66 14.73
N GLN A 16 16.17 -9.55 14.00
CA GLN A 16 16.24 -11.00 14.18
C GLN A 16 16.04 -11.43 15.66
N ASP A 17 16.97 -12.21 16.23
CA ASP A 17 16.86 -12.71 17.60
C ASP A 17 16.89 -11.60 18.65
N LYS A 18 17.65 -10.52 18.42
CA LYS A 18 17.70 -9.39 19.36
C LYS A 18 16.34 -8.74 19.51
N ALA A 19 15.63 -8.53 18.40
CA ALA A 19 14.27 -7.99 18.42
C ALA A 19 13.28 -8.94 19.12
N ARG A 20 13.34 -10.24 18.78
CA ARG A 20 12.48 -11.27 19.42
C ARG A 20 12.70 -11.33 20.93
N ASN A 21 13.95 -11.35 21.38
CA ASN A 21 14.28 -11.43 22.79
C ASN A 21 13.85 -10.16 23.53
N LYS A 22 14.08 -8.99 22.94
CA LYS A 22 13.64 -7.73 23.55
C LYS A 22 12.13 -7.67 23.75
N LEU A 23 11.34 -8.14 22.79
CA LEU A 23 9.87 -8.21 22.93
C LEU A 23 9.41 -9.22 23.99
N LYS A 24 10.16 -10.31 24.20
CA LYS A 24 9.87 -11.27 25.28
C LYS A 24 10.20 -10.68 26.66
N GLU A 25 11.35 -10.01 26.79
CA GLU A 25 11.80 -9.38 28.03
C GLU A 25 10.99 -8.15 28.40
N THR A 26 10.60 -7.36 27.40
CA THR A 26 9.85 -6.12 27.57
C THR A 26 8.80 -6.04 26.47
N PRO A 27 7.57 -6.53 26.72
CA PRO A 27 6.47 -6.39 25.76
C PRO A 27 6.13 -4.92 25.49
N LEU A 28 6.07 -4.54 24.22
CA LEU A 28 5.69 -3.20 23.81
C LEU A 28 4.16 -3.05 23.88
N ASN A 29 3.68 -2.13 24.72
CA ASN A 29 2.26 -1.81 24.84
C ASN A 29 2.01 -0.37 24.39
N LEU A 30 1.25 -0.23 23.31
CA LEU A 30 0.85 1.06 22.74
C LEU A 30 -0.66 1.21 22.81
N THR A 31 -1.12 2.43 23.06
CA THR A 31 -2.54 2.78 22.94
C THR A 31 -2.97 2.81 21.47
N PRO A 32 -4.28 2.73 21.15
CA PRO A 32 -4.76 2.85 19.78
C PRO A 32 -4.30 4.14 19.07
N SER A 33 -4.26 5.27 19.77
CA SER A 33 -3.78 6.54 19.21
C SER A 33 -2.28 6.55 18.94
N GLU A 34 -1.48 5.89 19.78
CA GLU A 34 -0.04 5.73 19.58
C GLU A 34 0.28 4.80 18.40
N ILE A 35 -0.51 3.73 18.25
CA ILE A 35 -0.43 2.84 17.08
C ILE A 35 -0.73 3.62 15.79
N GLN A 36 -1.79 4.43 15.81
CA GLN A 36 -2.14 5.26 14.65
C GLN A 36 -1.02 6.26 14.32
N ALA A 37 -0.52 6.99 15.32
CA ALA A 37 0.56 7.97 15.12
C ALA A 37 1.84 7.33 14.56
N LEU A 38 2.21 6.14 15.04
CA LEU A 38 3.36 5.39 14.52
C LEU A 38 3.10 4.92 13.08
N THR A 39 1.91 4.41 12.80
CA THR A 39 1.51 3.93 11.47
C THR A 39 1.55 5.06 10.45
N ASP A 40 0.97 6.21 10.79
CA ASP A 40 0.95 7.40 9.94
C ASP A 40 2.37 7.87 9.63
N ALA A 41 3.23 7.95 10.66
CA ALA A 41 4.63 8.36 10.48
C ALA A 41 5.41 7.40 9.57
N MET A 42 5.12 6.09 9.61
CA MET A 42 5.83 5.09 8.81
C MET A 42 5.32 4.98 7.36
N ILE A 43 4.02 5.14 7.14
CA ILE A 43 3.40 4.80 5.87
C ILE A 43 3.19 6.02 4.98
N ASN A 44 2.97 7.21 5.54
CA ASN A 44 2.58 8.41 4.77
C ASN A 44 3.62 8.82 3.72
N ASP A 45 4.90 8.88 4.07
CA ASP A 45 5.95 9.28 3.13
C ASP A 45 6.03 8.33 1.93
N ARG A 46 5.80 7.05 2.18
CA ARG A 46 5.82 6.01 1.15
C ARG A 46 4.60 6.08 0.24
N ILE A 47 3.41 6.25 0.82
CA ILE A 47 2.17 6.49 0.04
C ILE A 47 2.34 7.75 -0.81
N ASN A 48 2.80 8.86 -0.21
CA ASN A 48 2.97 10.13 -0.90
C ASN A 48 3.99 10.02 -2.05
N SER A 49 5.07 9.27 -1.85
CA SER A 49 6.07 9.03 -2.91
C SER A 49 5.49 8.20 -4.06
N MET A 50 4.71 7.16 -3.77
CA MET A 50 4.01 6.37 -4.79
C MET A 50 2.99 7.20 -5.56
N ILE A 51 2.18 8.01 -4.86
CA ILE A 51 1.18 8.89 -5.49
C ILE A 51 1.87 9.91 -6.41
N LYS A 52 2.98 10.52 -5.97
CA LYS A 52 3.76 11.44 -6.80
C LYS A 52 4.28 10.77 -8.07
N LEU A 53 4.79 9.54 -7.95
CA LEU A 53 5.26 8.78 -9.10
C LEU A 53 4.10 8.42 -10.05
N TYR A 54 3.00 7.87 -9.52
CA TYR A 54 1.82 7.56 -10.33
C TYR A 54 1.36 8.80 -11.12
N ASN A 55 1.23 9.95 -10.45
CA ASN A 55 0.77 11.18 -11.09
C ASN A 55 1.76 11.74 -12.13
N ALA A 56 3.05 11.43 -12.00
CA ALA A 56 4.07 11.82 -12.98
C ALA A 56 4.03 10.93 -14.23
N ASP A 57 3.73 9.64 -14.06
CA ASP A 57 3.79 8.63 -15.13
C ASP A 57 2.44 8.39 -15.82
N THR A 58 1.32 8.66 -15.14
CA THR A 58 -0.03 8.43 -15.69
C THR A 58 -0.34 9.38 -16.84
N LYS A 59 -0.98 8.85 -17.88
CA LYS A 59 -1.57 9.65 -18.98
C LYS A 59 -3.08 9.83 -18.81
N GLY A 60 -3.64 9.29 -17.73
CA GLY A 60 -5.07 9.23 -17.49
C GLY A 60 -5.47 10.07 -16.30
N VAL A 61 -6.18 9.44 -15.35
CA VAL A 61 -6.74 10.16 -14.20
C VAL A 61 -5.73 10.35 -13.08
N PRO A 62 -5.72 11.51 -12.38
CA PRO A 62 -4.94 11.69 -11.16
C PRO A 62 -5.31 10.63 -10.11
N PHE A 63 -4.35 10.28 -9.25
CA PHE A 63 -4.54 9.19 -8.29
C PHE A 63 -5.75 9.41 -7.39
N ASP A 64 -6.02 10.65 -6.98
CA ASP A 64 -7.14 11.00 -6.11
C ASP A 64 -8.53 10.87 -6.77
N ARG A 65 -8.57 10.72 -8.09
CA ARG A 65 -9.79 10.45 -8.88
C ARG A 65 -10.07 8.97 -9.07
N ILE A 66 -9.13 8.09 -8.72
CA ILE A 66 -9.38 6.66 -8.68
C ILE A 66 -10.35 6.35 -7.52
N PRO A 67 -11.36 5.49 -7.73
CA PRO A 67 -12.24 4.99 -6.68
C PRO A 67 -11.51 4.47 -5.44
N TYR A 68 -12.15 4.63 -4.28
CA TYR A 68 -11.52 4.40 -2.97
C TYR A 68 -10.99 2.97 -2.78
N ASN A 69 -11.77 1.94 -3.16
CA ASN A 69 -11.35 0.56 -2.96
C ASN A 69 -10.14 0.24 -3.83
N THR A 70 -10.14 0.73 -5.07
CA THR A 70 -9.04 0.57 -6.02
C THR A 70 -7.78 1.30 -5.56
N ARG A 71 -7.89 2.53 -5.03
CA ARG A 71 -6.75 3.22 -4.40
C ARG A 71 -6.18 2.42 -3.23
N THR A 72 -7.06 1.82 -2.42
CA THR A 72 -6.66 0.97 -1.30
C THR A 72 -5.91 -0.26 -1.77
N ALA A 73 -6.41 -0.96 -2.80
CA ALA A 73 -5.75 -2.11 -3.40
C ALA A 73 -4.36 -1.76 -3.96
N ILE A 74 -4.24 -0.62 -4.66
CA ILE A 74 -2.96 -0.14 -5.18
C ILE A 74 -1.99 0.15 -4.03
N ILE A 75 -2.41 0.92 -3.02
CA ILE A 75 -1.57 1.22 -1.85
C ILE A 75 -1.12 -0.06 -1.15
N ASP A 76 -2.00 -1.03 -0.94
CA ASP A 76 -1.68 -2.30 -0.26
C ASP A 76 -0.62 -3.11 -1.03
N LEU A 77 -0.80 -3.22 -2.36
CA LEU A 77 0.12 -3.90 -3.25
C LEU A 77 1.50 -3.24 -3.21
N PHE A 78 1.58 -1.93 -3.44
CA PHE A 78 2.87 -1.23 -3.47
C PHE A 78 3.50 -1.15 -2.08
N TYR A 79 2.71 -1.08 -0.99
CA TYR A 79 3.24 -1.20 0.36
C TYR A 79 3.93 -2.55 0.60
N GLN A 80 3.61 -3.61 -0.14
CA GLN A 80 4.36 -4.85 -0.05
C GLN A 80 5.65 -4.83 -0.89
N TYR A 81 5.64 -4.21 -2.07
CA TYR A 81 6.71 -4.36 -3.07
C TYR A 81 7.67 -3.18 -3.22
N THR A 82 7.47 -2.06 -2.52
CA THR A 82 8.34 -0.85 -2.63
C THR A 82 9.09 -0.46 -1.35
N ALA A 83 9.98 -1.31 -0.83
CA ALA A 83 11.07 -0.80 -0.01
C ALA A 83 12.23 -0.39 -0.94
N GLY A 84 12.24 0.86 -1.42
CA GLY A 84 13.35 1.43 -2.22
C GLY A 84 13.27 1.30 -3.75
N ALA A 85 14.30 1.84 -4.40
CA ALA A 85 14.38 2.24 -5.82
C ALA A 85 14.09 1.12 -6.83
N SER A 86 12.85 1.00 -7.26
CA SER A 86 12.47 1.72 -8.46
C SER A 86 11.01 1.47 -8.72
N ALA A 87 10.32 2.60 -8.81
CA ALA A 87 9.06 2.80 -9.50
C ALA A 87 9.02 2.25 -10.96
N SER A 88 10.06 1.53 -11.42
CA SER A 88 10.22 0.97 -12.76
C SER A 88 10.91 -0.41 -12.79
N ASN A 89 11.45 -0.92 -11.66
CA ASN A 89 12.01 -2.28 -11.50
C ASN A 89 11.08 -3.22 -10.69
N HIS A 90 9.82 -2.82 -10.51
CA HIS A 90 8.90 -3.32 -9.49
C HIS A 90 8.74 -4.84 -9.45
N GLY A 91 8.57 -5.40 -8.24
CA GLY A 91 8.05 -6.75 -8.05
C GLY A 91 6.60 -6.99 -8.53
N ALA A 92 6.03 -6.08 -9.33
CA ALA A 92 4.65 -6.08 -9.85
C ALA A 92 4.52 -5.31 -11.19
N PRO A 93 5.41 -5.52 -12.20
CA PRO A 93 5.53 -4.61 -13.34
C PRO A 93 4.29 -4.59 -14.23
N ASN A 94 3.62 -5.74 -14.40
CA ASN A 94 2.38 -5.84 -15.16
C ASN A 94 1.25 -5.05 -14.49
N ALA A 95 1.07 -5.24 -13.17
CA ALA A 95 0.06 -4.50 -12.40
C ALA A 95 0.25 -2.99 -12.51
N TRP A 96 1.49 -2.50 -12.45
CA TRP A 96 1.78 -1.08 -12.64
C TRP A 96 1.40 -0.60 -14.04
N GLY A 97 1.72 -1.38 -15.08
CA GLY A 97 1.32 -1.06 -16.46
C GLY A 97 -0.20 -0.92 -16.62
N PHE A 98 -0.98 -1.83 -16.03
CA PHE A 98 -2.44 -1.73 -16.04
C PHE A 98 -2.93 -0.49 -15.28
N ILE A 99 -2.35 -0.19 -14.11
CA ILE A 99 -2.70 0.97 -13.29
C ILE A 99 -2.46 2.28 -14.04
N LEU A 100 -1.28 2.45 -14.67
CA LEU A 100 -0.94 3.66 -15.41
C LEU A 100 -1.85 3.91 -16.62
N ASN A 101 -2.34 2.82 -17.24
CA ASN A 101 -3.23 2.86 -18.39
C ASN A 101 -4.72 2.89 -18.00
N ASN A 102 -5.04 2.91 -16.70
CA ASN A 102 -6.40 2.80 -16.17
C ASN A 102 -7.17 1.55 -16.66
N ASP A 103 -6.45 0.46 -16.93
CA ASP A 103 -7.03 -0.83 -17.28
C ASP A 103 -7.36 -1.63 -16.01
N TRP A 104 -8.52 -1.32 -15.43
CA TRP A 104 -8.94 -1.91 -14.16
C TRP A 104 -9.33 -3.38 -14.27
N ASN A 105 -9.83 -3.81 -15.44
CA ASN A 105 -10.08 -5.22 -15.71
C ASN A 105 -8.76 -5.99 -15.81
N GLY A 106 -7.77 -5.44 -16.52
CA GLY A 106 -6.42 -5.98 -16.59
C GLY A 106 -5.77 -6.08 -15.21
N LEU A 107 -5.87 -5.04 -14.39
CA LEU A 107 -5.39 -5.06 -13.00
C LEU A 107 -6.08 -6.16 -12.16
N HIS A 108 -7.40 -6.29 -12.25
CA HIS A 108 -8.13 -7.34 -11.55
C HIS A 108 -7.64 -8.74 -11.97
N THR A 109 -7.50 -9.00 -13.27
CA THR A 109 -6.99 -10.26 -13.79
C THR A 109 -5.55 -10.53 -13.38
N GLU A 110 -4.69 -9.52 -13.40
CA GLU A 110 -3.30 -9.63 -12.94
C GLU A 110 -3.24 -10.01 -11.45
N LEU A 111 -4.04 -9.36 -10.60
CA LEU A 111 -4.07 -9.66 -9.17
C LEU A 111 -4.54 -11.10 -8.89
N LEU A 112 -5.49 -11.63 -9.67
CA LEU A 112 -5.90 -13.03 -9.53
C LEU A 112 -4.81 -14.03 -9.94
N ASN A 113 -3.90 -13.62 -10.83
CA ASN A 113 -2.87 -14.46 -11.43
C ASN A 113 -1.44 -14.02 -11.06
N PHE A 114 -1.30 -13.26 -9.98
CA PHE A 114 -0.08 -12.52 -9.65
C PHE A 114 1.16 -13.40 -9.42
N GLY A 115 0.98 -14.66 -9.04
CA GLY A 115 2.05 -15.66 -8.97
C GLY A 115 2.96 -15.58 -7.74
N ASP A 116 2.66 -14.73 -6.76
CA ASP A 116 3.42 -14.65 -5.50
C ASP A 116 2.90 -15.62 -4.42
N SER A 117 3.64 -15.72 -3.31
CA SER A 117 3.24 -16.52 -2.16
C SER A 117 2.12 -15.91 -1.31
N HIS A 118 1.63 -14.70 -1.65
CA HIS A 118 0.57 -14.01 -0.91
C HIS A 118 -0.77 -14.02 -1.66
N THR A 119 -1.10 -15.13 -2.33
CA THR A 119 -2.32 -15.28 -3.15
C THR A 119 -3.60 -14.84 -2.44
N GLY A 120 -3.75 -15.12 -1.14
CA GLY A 120 -4.93 -14.70 -0.37
C GLY A 120 -5.04 -13.17 -0.22
N ARG A 121 -3.91 -12.45 -0.15
CA ARG A 121 -3.88 -10.98 -0.13
C ARG A 121 -4.22 -10.41 -1.50
N ARG A 122 -3.61 -10.95 -2.56
CA ARG A 122 -3.89 -10.54 -3.95
C ARG A 122 -5.37 -10.70 -4.33
N LYS A 123 -6.03 -11.78 -3.89
CA LYS A 123 -7.48 -11.97 -4.09
C LYS A 123 -8.34 -10.92 -3.37
N ARG A 124 -7.92 -10.43 -2.20
CA ARG A 124 -8.65 -9.36 -1.50
C ARG A 124 -8.47 -8.01 -2.20
N GLU A 125 -7.26 -7.71 -2.66
CA GLU A 125 -7.00 -6.53 -3.49
C GLU A 125 -7.81 -6.59 -4.80
N ALA A 126 -7.85 -7.75 -5.46
CA ALA A 126 -8.69 -7.97 -6.64
C ALA A 126 -10.18 -7.73 -6.34
N GLY A 127 -10.68 -8.22 -5.21
CA GLY A 127 -12.06 -8.00 -4.77
C GLY A 127 -12.40 -6.52 -4.54
N LEU A 128 -11.46 -5.72 -4.04
CA LEU A 128 -11.63 -4.27 -3.91
C LEU A 128 -11.76 -3.60 -5.29
N VAL A 129 -10.90 -3.98 -6.26
CA VAL A 129 -10.98 -3.46 -7.63
C VAL A 129 -12.31 -3.87 -8.29
N GLN A 130 -12.69 -5.14 -8.18
CA GLN A 130 -13.95 -5.66 -8.72
C GLN A 130 -15.17 -4.94 -8.14
N SER A 131 -15.17 -4.62 -6.84
CA SER A 131 -16.26 -3.86 -6.22
C SER A 131 -16.47 -2.49 -6.86
N ASP A 132 -15.39 -1.79 -7.25
CA ASP A 132 -15.51 -0.48 -7.92
C ASP A 132 -15.94 -0.63 -9.39
N ILE A 133 -15.57 -1.74 -10.04
CA ILE A 133 -16.03 -2.10 -11.40
C ILE A 133 -17.54 -2.34 -11.38
N ASP A 134 -18.01 -3.21 -10.49
CA ASP A 134 -19.42 -3.62 -10.39
C ASP A 134 -20.33 -2.45 -10.03
N THR A 135 -19.82 -1.52 -9.21
CA THR A 135 -20.56 -0.31 -8.81
C THR A 135 -20.31 0.89 -9.72
N ASN A 136 -19.65 0.67 -10.86
CA ASN A 136 -19.43 1.64 -11.92
C ASN A 136 -18.79 2.96 -11.45
N GLN A 137 -17.87 2.87 -10.47
CA GLN A 137 -17.23 4.04 -9.85
C GLN A 137 -16.17 4.69 -10.76
N PHE A 138 -15.76 4.00 -11.82
CA PHE A 138 -14.80 4.50 -12.80
C PHE A 138 -15.43 5.38 -13.89
N ILE A 139 -16.71 5.73 -13.78
CA ILE A 139 -17.28 6.83 -14.57
C ILE A 139 -16.66 8.13 -14.04
N TYR A 140 -15.47 8.44 -14.55
CA TYR A 140 -14.89 9.76 -14.41
C TYR A 140 -15.87 10.72 -15.07
N ARG A 141 -16.63 11.44 -14.24
CA ARG A 141 -17.64 12.38 -14.69
C ARG A 141 -17.02 13.21 -15.80
N LEU A 142 -17.59 13.07 -17.00
CA LEU A 142 -17.34 13.91 -18.17
C LEU A 142 -17.72 15.34 -17.79
N ILE A 143 -16.87 16.02 -17.04
CA ILE A 143 -16.95 17.45 -16.85
C ILE A 143 -15.81 17.99 -17.70
N LYS A 144 -16.19 18.32 -18.93
CA LYS A 144 -15.43 19.22 -19.81
C LYS A 144 -15.25 20.57 -19.12
#